data_AF-A0A1Q6ISG1-F1
#
_entry.id   AF-A0A1Q6ISG1-F1
#
_cell.length_a   1.000
_cell.length_b   1.000
_cell.length_c   1.000
_cell.angle_alpha   90.00
_cell.angle_beta   90.00
_cell.angle_gamma   90.00
#
_symmetry.space_group_name_H-M   'P 1'
#
loop_
_entity.id
_entity.type
_entity.pdbx_description
1 polymer ?
#
loop_
_entity_poly.entity_id
_entity_poly.type
_entity_poly.pdbx_seq_one_letter_code
_entity_poly.pdbx_strand_id
1 'polypeptide(L)' 'MKPKEFFDAVVRMREKQQEYFKTKTSSALTESKRLERVIDDEIERVQRIIHEKQNPKLWQD' A
#
# COMPACT_ATOMS: atom_id res chain seq x y z
N MET A 1 -5.28 3.58 7.14
CA MET A 1 -4.46 4.77 6.78
C MET A 1 -5.40 5.91 6.37
N LYS A 2 -4.97 7.18 6.44
CA LYS A 2 -5.72 8.31 5.81
C LYS A 2 -5.37 8.43 4.33
N PRO A 3 -6.24 9.02 3.48
CA PRO A 3 -5.97 9.14 2.03
C PRO A 3 -4.65 9.85 1.70
N LYS A 4 -4.32 10.93 2.43
CA LYS A 4 -3.06 11.65 2.23
C LYS A 4 -1.83 10.81 2.61
N GLU A 5 -1.92 10.05 3.70
CA GLU A 5 -0.84 9.16 4.14
C GLU A 5 -0.58 8.04 3.11
N PHE A 6 -1.64 7.51 2.49
CA PHE A 6 -1.53 6.55 1.40
C PHE A 6 -0.85 7.16 0.18
N PHE A 7 -1.29 8.36 -0.24
CA PHE A 7 -0.66 9.07 -1.35
C PHE A 7 0.83 9.35 -1.07
N ASP A 8 1.17 9.83 0.11
CA ASP A 8 2.56 10.11 0.50
C ASP A 8 3.41 8.83 0.53
N ALA A 9 2.84 7.69 0.97
CA ALA A 9 3.51 6.39 0.92
C ALA A 9 3.78 5.94 -0.53
N VAL A 10 2.81 6.10 -1.43
CA VAL A 10 2.97 5.78 -2.86
C VAL A 10 4.04 6.67 -3.51
N VAL A 11 4.05 7.96 -3.21
CA VAL A 11 5.09 8.89 -3.70
C VAL A 11 6.47 8.44 -3.25
N ARG A 12 6.66 8.17 -1.94
CA ARG A 12 7.94 7.70 -1.39
C ARG A 12 8.38 6.38 -1.99
N MET A 13 7.45 5.45 -2.21
CA MET A 13 7.75 4.17 -2.86
C MET A 13 8.30 4.41 -4.27
N ARG A 14 7.65 5.29 -5.05
CA ARG A 14 8.10 5.63 -6.41
C ARG A 14 9.46 6.31 -6.43
N GLU A 15 9.74 7.20 -5.46
CA GLU A 15 11.06 7.81 -5.31
C GLU A 15 12.14 6.75 -5.04
N LYS A 16 11.88 5.79 -4.14
CA LYS A 16 12.82 4.72 -3.81
C LYS A 16 13.04 3.74 -4.96
N GLN A 17 11.99 3.42 -5.72
CA GLN A 17 12.12 2.64 -6.95
C GLN A 17 13.01 3.37 -7.97
N GLN A 18 12.78 4.66 -8.20
CA GLN A 18 13.62 5.46 -9.11
C GLN A 18 15.08 5.55 -8.64
N GLU A 19 15.30 5.75 -7.34
CA GLU A 19 16.62 5.75 -6.72
C GLU A 19 17.32 4.40 -6.94
N TYR A 20 16.62 3.28 -6.72
CA TYR A 20 17.14 1.94 -6.99
C TYR A 20 17.48 1.75 -8.47
N PHE A 21 16.66 2.21 -9.41
CA PHE A 21 16.97 2.09 -10.83
C PHE A 21 18.23 2.88 -11.22
N LYS A 22 18.46 4.05 -10.61
CA LYS A 22 19.64 4.90 -10.86
C LYS A 22 20.91 4.35 -10.21
N THR A 23 20.82 3.88 -8.98
CA THR A 23 22.00 3.59 -8.13
C THR A 23 22.23 2.10 -7.89
N LYS A 24 21.21 1.27 -8.12
CA LYS A 24 21.18 -0.18 -7.83
C LYS A 24 21.50 -0.52 -6.37
N THR A 25 21.31 0.41 -5.44
CA THR A 25 21.61 0.20 -4.03
C THR A 25 20.60 -0.72 -3.34
N SER A 26 21.09 -1.69 -2.57
CA SER A 26 20.25 -2.63 -1.82
C SER A 26 19.33 -1.95 -0.79
N SER A 27 19.75 -0.83 -0.20
CA SER A 27 18.94 -0.02 0.72
C SER A 27 17.67 0.53 0.05
N ALA A 28 17.80 1.13 -1.13
CA ALA A 28 16.67 1.65 -1.90
C ALA A 28 15.68 0.55 -2.30
N LEU A 29 16.18 -0.65 -2.66
CA LEU A 29 15.33 -1.81 -2.96
C LEU A 29 14.57 -2.28 -1.71
N THR A 30 15.25 -2.40 -0.58
CA THR A 30 14.65 -2.82 0.69
C THR A 30 13.54 -1.87 1.12
N GLU A 31 13.80 -0.57 1.05
CA GLU A 31 12.82 0.44 1.44
C GLU A 31 11.62 0.50 0.48
N SER A 32 11.84 0.34 -0.83
CA SER A 32 10.76 0.18 -1.81
C SER A 32 9.84 -0.98 -1.45
N LYS A 33 10.39 -2.16 -1.19
CA LYS A 33 9.62 -3.37 -0.85
C LYS A 33 8.85 -3.23 0.46
N ARG A 34 9.43 -2.52 1.43
CA ARG A 34 8.75 -2.23 2.69
C ARG A 34 7.53 -1.34 2.46
N LEU A 35 7.68 -0.30 1.63
CA LEU A 35 6.58 0.60 1.28
C LEU A 35 5.51 -0.09 0.43
N GLU A 36 5.91 -0.96 -0.50
CA GLU A 36 5.00 -1.83 -1.28
C GLU A 36 4.08 -2.62 -0.35
N ARG A 37 4.64 -3.31 0.67
CA ARG A 37 3.83 -4.06 1.64
C ARG A 37 2.80 -3.20 2.37
N VAL A 38 3.20 -2.01 2.83
CA VAL A 38 2.30 -1.08 3.55
C VAL A 38 1.15 -0.63 2.64
N ILE A 39 1.44 -0.39 1.36
CA ILE A 39 0.46 0.00 0.35
C ILE A 39 -0.49 -1.17 0.06
N ASP A 40 0.03 -2.38 -0.14
CA ASP A 40 -0.76 -3.59 -0.40
C ASP A 40 -1.71 -3.91 0.76
N ASP A 41 -1.22 -3.86 2.00
CA ASP A 41 -2.04 -4.09 3.20
C ASP A 41 -3.21 -3.09 3.29
N GLU A 42 -2.99 -1.83 2.93
CA GLU A 42 -4.03 -0.81 2.91
C GLU A 42 -5.02 -1.00 1.75
N ILE A 43 -4.54 -1.42 0.57
CA ILE A 43 -5.39 -1.78 -0.57
C ILE A 43 -6.32 -2.92 -0.18
N GLU A 44 -5.79 -4.00 0.39
CA GLU A 44 -6.59 -5.14 0.85
C GLU A 44 -7.63 -4.71 1.89
N ARG A 45 -7.24 -3.87 2.84
CA ARG A 45 -8.15 -3.34 3.86
C ARG A 45 -9.32 -2.57 3.24
N VAL A 46 -9.04 -1.68 2.29
CA VAL A 46 -10.07 -0.90 1.59
C VAL A 46 -10.96 -1.80 0.74
N GLN A 47 -10.39 -2.77 0.03
CA GLN A 47 -11.15 -3.75 -0.75
C GLN A 47 -12.09 -4.58 0.13
N ARG A 48 -11.65 -5.05 1.30
CA ARG A 48 -12.51 -5.75 2.27
C ARG A 48 -13.70 -4.88 2.69
N ILE A 49 -13.46 -3.62 3.03
CA ILE A 49 -14.53 -2.68 3.41
C ILE A 49 -15.53 -2.46 2.26
N ILE A 50 -15.04 -2.29 1.03
CA ILE A 50 -15.90 -2.15 -0.15
C ILE A 50 -16.75 -3.42 -0.33
N HIS A 51 -16.14 -4.59 -0.21
CA HIS A 51 -16.81 -5.87 -0.33
C HIS A 51 -17.91 -6.05 0.73
N GLU A 52 -17.61 -5.74 2.00
CA GLU A 52 -18.58 -5.81 3.11
C GLU A 52 -19.74 -4.83 2.93
N LYS A 53 -19.47 -3.62 2.41
CA LYS A 53 -20.53 -2.64 2.10
C LYS A 53 -21.44 -3.10 0.96
N GLN A 54 -20.88 -3.81 -0.02
CA GLN A 54 -21.64 -4.35 -1.15
C GLN A 54 -22.40 -5.64 -0.79
N ASN A 55 -21.87 -6.42 0.15
CA ASN A 55 -22.45 -7.68 0.61
C ASN A 55 -22.67 -7.64 2.13
N PRO A 56 -23.63 -6.81 2.62
CA PRO A 56 -23.92 -6.74 4.03
C PRO A 56 -24.39 -8.11 4.52
N LYS A 57 -23.76 -8.65 5.57
CA LYS A 57 -24.20 -9.90 6.19
C LYS A 57 -25.62 -9.71 6.73
N LEU A 58 -26.58 -10.41 6.13
CA LEU A 58 -28.00 -10.27 6.43
C LEU A 58 -28.38 -10.93 7.77
N TRP A 59 -27.55 -11.82 8.32
CA TRP A 59 -27.77 -12.49 9.62
C TRP A 59 -26.42 -12.81 10.27
N GLN A 60 -26.32 -12.61 11.59
CA GLN A 60 -25.26 -13.15 12.44
C GLN A 60 -25.95 -14.10 13.42
N ASP A 61 -25.66 -15.40 13.33
CA ASP A 61 -26.08 -16.42 14.30
C ASP A 61 -25.18 -16.37 15.55
#